data_AF-A0A1B7N5P0-F1
#
_entry.id   AF-A0A1B7N5P0-F1
#
_cell.length_a   1.000
_cell.length_b   1.000
_cell.length_c   1.000
_cell.angle_alpha   90.00
_cell.angle_beta   90.00
_cell.angle_gamma   90.00
#
_symmetry.space_group_name_H-M   'P 1'
#
loop_
_entity.id
_entity.type
_entity.pdbx_description
1 polymer ?
#
loop_
_entity_poly.entity_id
_entity_poly.type
_entity_poly.pdbx_seq_one_letter_code
_entity_poly.pdbx_strand_id
1 'polypeptide(L)'
;MSTCASSPFDHPKADIILRSSDGTDFHVFKLFLTLASPFFETMFELPQPAVGTGDDTKDGLPVISMQEDSKTLDTFLRFCYPSTLAEDPSLDSLTDILVILGAARKYSL
;
A
#
# COMPACT_ATOMS: atom_id res chain seq x y z
N MET A 1 -2.75 4.14 18.03
CA MET A 1 -1.39 4.61 17.72
C MET A 1 -0.93 3.81 16.54
N SER A 2 -0.74 4.44 15.38
CA SER A 2 -0.35 3.74 14.16
C SER A 2 1.16 3.50 14.13
N THR A 3 1.58 2.30 13.76
CA THR A 3 3.00 1.91 13.63
C THR A 3 3.49 2.21 12.22
N CYS A 4 4.71 2.72 12.04
CA CYS A 4 5.26 2.91 10.70
C CYS A 4 5.81 1.59 10.18
N ALA A 5 5.54 1.27 8.90
CA ALA A 5 6.18 0.14 8.23
C ALA A 5 7.70 0.34 8.16
N SER A 6 8.45 -0.75 8.08
CA SER A 6 9.90 -0.74 7.87
C SER A 6 10.24 -0.53 6.39
N SER A 7 11.52 -0.27 6.11
CA SER A 7 12.07 -0.27 4.74
C SER A 7 11.54 -1.46 3.90
N PRO A 8 11.11 -1.22 2.65
CA PRO A 8 11.27 0.02 1.88
C PRO A 8 10.10 1.03 1.97
N PHE A 9 9.16 0.83 2.88
CA PHE A 9 7.91 1.61 2.97
C PHE A 9 7.93 2.68 4.07
N ASP A 10 9.11 3.20 4.38
CA ASP A 10 9.37 4.27 5.35
C ASP A 10 10.02 5.51 4.70
N HIS A 11 9.90 5.65 3.37
CA HIS A 11 10.63 6.67 2.63
C HIS A 11 10.09 8.09 2.91
N PRO A 12 10.94 9.06 3.31
CA PRO A 12 10.50 10.39 3.75
C PRO A 12 9.96 11.28 2.62
N LYS A 13 10.16 10.88 1.36
CA LYS A 13 9.61 11.56 0.18
C LYS A 13 8.37 10.88 -0.41
N ALA A 14 7.78 9.92 0.30
CA ALA A 14 6.51 9.33 -0.10
C ALA A 14 5.46 10.42 -0.34
N ASP A 15 4.54 10.16 -1.27
CA ASP A 15 3.48 11.10 -1.65
C ASP A 15 2.10 10.66 -1.16
N ILE A 16 2.02 9.48 -0.53
CA ILE A 16 0.82 8.92 0.07
C ILE A 16 1.16 7.93 1.19
N ILE A 17 0.26 7.81 2.15
CA ILE A 17 0.30 6.79 3.20
C ILE A 17 -0.85 5.82 2.97
N LEU A 18 -0.55 4.53 2.88
CA LEU A 18 -1.56 3.47 2.97
C LEU A 18 -1.56 2.92 4.40
N ARG A 19 -2.71 2.94 5.06
CA ARG A 19 -2.88 2.42 6.42
C ARG A 19 -3.56 1.06 6.37
N SER A 20 -2.89 0.02 6.86
CA SER A 20 -3.50 -1.31 7.00
C SER A 20 -4.60 -1.33 8.06
N SER A 21 -5.43 -2.38 8.03
CA SER A 21 -6.56 -2.55 8.97
C SER A 21 -6.11 -2.76 10.42
N ASP A 22 -4.88 -3.24 10.64
CA ASP A 22 -4.24 -3.36 11.96
C ASP A 22 -3.48 -2.10 12.39
N GLY A 23 -3.54 -1.02 11.59
CA GLY A 23 -3.02 0.31 11.95
C GLY A 23 -1.55 0.54 11.62
N THR A 24 -0.98 -0.17 10.65
CA THR A 24 0.37 0.10 10.15
C THR A 24 0.34 1.05 8.96
N ASP A 25 1.17 2.09 9.00
CA ASP A 25 1.28 3.13 7.99
C ASP A 25 2.45 2.84 7.03
N PHE A 26 2.13 2.67 5.76
CA PHE A 26 3.08 2.43 4.66
C PHE A 26 3.26 3.71 3.85
N HIS A 27 4.47 4.26 3.87
CA HIS A 27 4.85 5.45 3.11
C HIS A 27 5.27 5.02 1.71
N VAL A 28 4.40 5.29 0.73
CA VAL A 28 4.54 4.79 -0.64
C VAL A 28 4.45 5.91 -1.67
N PHE A 29 4.79 5.57 -2.92
CA PHE A 29 4.71 6.47 -4.06
C PHE A 29 3.56 6.04 -4.96
N LYS A 30 2.65 6.96 -5.24
CA LYS A 30 1.54 6.79 -6.19
C LYS A 30 2.05 6.26 -7.53
N LEU A 31 3.20 6.76 -8.01
CA LEU A 31 3.80 6.34 -9.27
C LEU A 31 3.95 4.81 -9.39
N PHE A 32 4.51 4.14 -8.38
CA PHE A 32 4.71 2.69 -8.45
C PHE A 32 3.39 1.94 -8.40
N LEU A 33 2.44 2.41 -7.61
CA LEU A 33 1.10 1.83 -7.53
C LEU A 33 0.31 1.98 -8.84
N THR A 34 0.37 3.17 -9.45
CA THR A 34 -0.24 3.46 -10.75
C THR A 34 0.36 2.63 -11.87
N LEU A 35 1.69 2.45 -11.89
CA LEU A 35 2.36 1.60 -12.88
C LEU A 35 2.07 0.11 -12.67
N ALA A 36 1.92 -0.31 -11.41
CA ALA A 36 1.60 -1.69 -11.07
C ALA A 36 0.14 -2.05 -11.38
N SER A 37 -0.79 -1.11 -11.20
CA SER A 37 -2.21 -1.38 -11.37
C SER A 37 -3.02 -0.15 -11.83
N PRO A 38 -3.86 -0.30 -12.87
CA PRO A 38 -4.78 0.75 -13.32
C PRO A 38 -5.89 1.05 -12.30
N PHE A 39 -6.09 0.17 -11.31
CA PHE A 39 -7.01 0.44 -10.20
C PHE A 39 -6.52 1.64 -9.38
N PHE A 40 -5.22 1.69 -9.05
CA PHE A 40 -4.66 2.80 -8.28
C PHE A 40 -4.65 4.10 -9.09
N GLU A 41 -4.39 4.02 -10.40
CA GLU A 41 -4.56 5.17 -11.31
C GLU A 41 -5.95 5.78 -11.16
N THR A 42 -6.99 4.95 -11.36
CA THR A 42 -8.38 5.38 -11.25
C THR A 42 -8.70 5.90 -9.84
N MET A 43 -8.21 5.23 -8.80
CA MET A 43 -8.45 5.62 -7.40
C MET A 43 -7.81 6.96 -7.04
N PHE A 44 -6.64 7.29 -7.60
CA PHE A 44 -5.97 8.58 -7.36
C PHE A 44 -6.53 9.72 -8.21
N GLU A 45 -7.15 9.43 -9.35
CA GLU A 45 -7.83 10.41 -10.21
C GLU A 45 -9.23 10.78 -9.73
N LEU A 46 -9.89 9.88 -8.98
CA LEU A 46 -11.21 10.15 -8.43
C LEU A 46 -11.15 11.35 -7.44
N PRO A 47 -12.12 12.28 -7.49
CA PRO A 47 -12.21 13.35 -6.50
C PRO A 47 -12.41 12.71 -5.13
N GLN A 48 -11.37 12.69 -4.31
CA GLN A 48 -11.52 12.23 -2.93
C GLN A 48 -12.48 13.18 -2.21
N PRO A 49 -13.48 12.66 -1.47
CA PRO A 49 -14.38 13.50 -0.69
C PRO A 49 -13.54 14.40 0.21
N ALA A 50 -13.90 15.68 0.26
CA ALA A 50 -13.11 16.72 0.92
C ALA A 50 -12.65 16.27 2.30
N VAL A 51 -11.32 16.18 2.43
CA VAL A 51 -10.52 15.96 3.64
C VAL A 51 -11.16 16.69 4.81
N GLY A 52 -11.75 15.93 5.72
CA GLY A 52 -12.84 16.47 6.52
C GLY A 52 -13.03 15.83 7.88
N THR A 53 -12.19 14.88 8.31
CA THR A 53 -12.21 14.41 9.71
C THR A 53 -10.90 13.75 10.11
N GLY A 54 -9.90 14.54 10.54
CA GLY A 54 -8.88 14.19 11.54
C GLY A 54 -7.87 13.05 11.30
N ASP A 55 -8.15 12.10 10.40
CA ASP A 55 -7.34 10.89 10.14
C ASP A 55 -6.95 10.75 8.65
N ASP A 56 -7.47 11.65 7.81
CA ASP A 56 -7.31 11.65 6.34
C ASP A 56 -5.96 12.21 5.88
N THR A 57 -5.21 12.85 6.77
CA THR A 57 -3.88 13.41 6.49
C THR A 57 -2.93 13.21 7.67
N LYS A 58 -1.74 12.68 7.40
CA LYS A 58 -0.67 12.49 8.37
C LYS A 58 0.62 13.02 7.77
N ASP A 59 1.33 13.86 8.50
CA ASP A 59 2.56 14.52 8.05
C ASP A 59 2.41 15.33 6.74
N GLY A 60 1.21 15.83 6.46
CA GLY A 60 0.88 16.53 5.22
C GLY A 60 0.62 15.63 4.02
N LEU A 61 0.66 14.30 4.21
CA LEU A 61 0.37 13.30 3.19
C LEU A 61 -1.05 12.74 3.35
N PRO A 62 -1.76 12.44 2.25
CA PRO A 62 -3.05 11.78 2.30
C PRO A 62 -2.90 10.36 2.85
N VAL A 63 -3.80 9.96 3.75
CA VAL A 63 -3.85 8.61 4.33
C VAL A 63 -5.05 7.87 3.73
N ILE A 64 -4.81 6.70 3.15
CA ILE A 64 -5.86 5.81 2.65
C ILE A 64 -5.92 4.57 3.53
N SER A 65 -7.07 4.35 4.16
CA SER A 65 -7.35 3.13 4.93
C SER A 65 -7.61 1.94 4.00
N MET A 66 -6.81 0.90 4.16
CA MET A 66 -6.87 -0.37 3.45
C MET A 66 -7.59 -1.43 4.30
N GLN A 67 -8.16 -2.44 3.64
CA GLN A 67 -8.83 -3.55 4.34
C GLN A 67 -7.84 -4.63 4.75
N GLU A 68 -6.73 -4.72 4.05
CA GLU A 68 -5.67 -5.70 4.21
C GLU A 68 -4.85 -5.40 5.50
N ASP A 69 -4.42 -6.46 6.18
CA ASP A 69 -3.51 -6.37 7.33
C ASP A 69 -2.08 -6.00 6.90
N SER A 70 -1.22 -5.65 7.86
CA SER A 70 0.15 -5.22 7.58
C SER A 70 0.97 -6.24 6.79
N LYS A 71 0.87 -7.55 7.08
CA LYS A 71 1.64 -8.60 6.37
C LYS A 71 1.19 -8.71 4.92
N THR A 72 -0.12 -8.74 4.70
CA THR A 72 -0.70 -8.85 3.36
C THR A 72 -0.39 -7.60 2.53
N LEU A 73 -0.51 -6.41 3.12
CA LEU A 73 -0.23 -5.14 2.45
C LEU A 73 1.26 -4.98 2.12
N ASP A 74 2.17 -5.32 3.04
CA ASP A 74 3.62 -5.32 2.79
C ASP A 74 3.97 -6.19 1.58
N THR A 75 3.48 -7.44 1.60
CA THR A 75 3.77 -8.40 0.53
C THR A 75 3.24 -7.92 -0.81
N PHE A 76 2.01 -7.40 -0.85
CA PHE A 76 1.41 -6.81 -2.04
C PHE A 76 2.20 -5.62 -2.59
N LEU A 77 2.62 -4.71 -1.71
CA LEU A 77 3.42 -3.55 -2.08
C LEU A 77 4.79 -3.94 -2.64
N ARG A 78 5.41 -5.01 -2.12
CA ARG A 78 6.66 -5.55 -2.68
C ARG A 78 6.51 -6.03 -4.12
N PHE A 79 5.34 -6.54 -4.52
CA PHE A 79 5.05 -6.89 -5.92
C PHE A 79 4.83 -5.65 -6.80
N CYS A 80 4.32 -4.56 -6.24
CA CYS A 80 4.09 -3.32 -6.97
C CYS A 80 5.37 -2.49 -7.17
N TYR A 81 6.36 -2.71 -6.31
CA TYR A 81 7.63 -1.99 -6.35
C TYR A 81 8.66 -2.74 -7.19
N PRO A 82 9.55 -2.01 -7.91
CA PRO A 82 10.66 -2.63 -8.62
C PRO A 82 11.46 -3.52 -7.67
N SER A 83 11.81 -4.74 -8.11
CA SER A 83 12.60 -5.73 -7.36
C SER A 83 14.02 -5.27 -6.99
N THR A 84 14.42 -4.06 -7.40
CA THR A 84 15.65 -3.39 -6.95
C THR A 84 15.46 -2.56 -5.68
N LEU A 85 14.22 -2.31 -5.25
CA LEU A 85 13.86 -1.48 -4.10
C LEU A 85 13.32 -2.29 -2.91
N ALA A 86 12.89 -3.54 -3.13
CA ALA A 86 12.37 -4.43 -2.10
C ALA A 86 13.06 -5.80 -2.21
N GLU A 87 13.43 -6.39 -1.07
CA GLU A 87 13.84 -7.81 -1.05
C GLU A 87 12.66 -8.68 -1.47
N ASP A 88 12.92 -9.74 -2.24
CA ASP A 88 11.88 -10.68 -2.65
C ASP A 88 11.16 -11.24 -1.41
N PRO A 89 9.82 -11.13 -1.32
CA PRO A 89 9.08 -11.64 -0.17
C PRO A 89 9.25 -13.16 -0.07
N SER A 90 9.55 -13.68 1.13
CA SER A 90 9.58 -15.12 1.35
C SER A 90 8.15 -15.68 1.27
N LEU A 91 7.88 -16.48 0.25
CA LEU A 91 6.61 -17.19 0.08
C LEU A 91 6.74 -18.60 0.67
N ASP A 92 6.54 -18.69 1.98
CA ASP A 92 6.79 -19.94 2.73
C ASP A 92 5.62 -20.93 2.68
N SER A 93 4.42 -20.51 2.25
CA SER A 93 3.21 -21.34 2.19
C SER A 93 2.35 -21.11 0.95
N LEU A 94 1.69 -22.18 0.48
CA LEU A 94 0.64 -22.13 -0.54
C LEU A 94 -0.54 -21.24 -0.14
N THR A 95 -0.81 -21.11 1.16
CA THR A 95 -1.86 -20.22 1.66
C THR A 95 -1.50 -18.75 1.41
N ASP A 96 -0.23 -18.37 1.60
CA ASP A 96 0.23 -17.01 1.33
C ASP A 96 0.07 -16.70 -0.17
N ILE A 97 0.40 -17.65 -1.05
CA ILE A 97 0.21 -17.52 -2.50
C ILE A 97 -1.25 -17.30 -2.88
N LEU A 98 -2.18 -18.04 -2.28
CA LEU A 98 -3.61 -17.91 -2.58
C LEU A 98 -4.18 -16.55 -2.13
N VAL A 99 -3.71 -16.03 -1.00
CA VAL A 99 -4.10 -14.70 -0.51
C VAL A 99 -3.56 -13.62 -1.43
N ILE A 100 -2.28 -13.71 -1.82
CA ILE A 100 -1.64 -12.76 -2.74
C ILE A 100 -2.31 -12.80 -4.10
N LEU A 101 -2.64 -13.99 -4.63
CA LEU A 101 -3.36 -14.13 -5.89
C LEU A 101 -4.78 -13.52 -5.80
N GLY A 102 -5.43 -13.65 -4.65
CA GLY A 102 -6.70 -12.98 -4.37
C GLY A 102 -6.57 -11.46 -4.44
N ALA A 103 -5.52 -10.91 -3.83
CA ALA A 103 -5.20 -9.48 -3.87
C ALA A 103 -4.81 -9.03 -5.29
N ALA A 104 -3.91 -9.74 -5.97
CA ALA A 104 -3.49 -9.44 -7.34
C ALA A 104 -4.71 -9.37 -8.28
N ARG A 105 -5.59 -10.37 -8.21
CA ARG A 105 -6.84 -10.37 -8.99
C ARG A 105 -7.77 -9.20 -8.63
N LYS A 106 -7.88 -8.84 -7.36
CA LYS A 106 -8.67 -7.67 -6.90
C LYS A 106 -8.14 -6.38 -7.49
N TYR A 107 -6.82 -6.25 -7.63
CA TYR A 107 -6.14 -5.07 -8.14
C TYR A 107 -5.72 -5.19 -9.62
N SER A 108 -6.20 -6.19 -10.37
CA SER A 108 -5.84 -6.39 -11.79
C SER A 108 -4.32 -6.40 -12.05
N LEU A 109 -3.59 -7.04 -11.14
CA LEU A 109 -2.18 -7.44 -11.25
C LEU A 109 -2.09 -8.87 -11.79
#